data_AF-A0A5K8B1D0-F1
#
_entry.id   AF-A0A5K8B1D0-F1
#
_cell.length_a   1.000
_cell.length_b   1.000
_cell.length_c   1.000
_cell.angle_alpha   90.00
_cell.angle_beta   90.00
_cell.angle_gamma   90.00
#
_symmetry.space_group_name_H-M   'P 1'
#
loop_
_entity.id
_entity.type
_entity.pdbx_description
1 polymer ?
#
loop_
_entity_poly.entity_id
_entity_poly.type
_entity_poly.pdbx_seq_one_letter_code
_entity_poly.pdbx_strand_id
1 'polypeptide(L)'
;MADSPVCNMNFYWYTRFVFGFYHEFQTSKPVRWLAKCYCCLICASISFFYLYLPSDAFYTKKFLFLVSTEYFMYILISFLNTNKHLLQYYKKTSLIDASASTYRQMRLCLVGYLCIMFFIRLLGFIKVLILREEYNLQQIYFSFIDFIMWLVVLIGRSPLLFVFALLYTRVRLMRQTLENNDFDCRIQGKNHPRRYIQMYEAIIDRLEANNETVKLQVTNTH
;
A
#
# COMPACT_ATOMS: atom_id res chain seq x y z
N MET A 1 -10.58 -23.83 5.65
CA MET A 1 -10.75 -22.87 6.76
C MET A 1 -10.93 -21.50 6.11
N ALA A 2 -11.99 -20.75 6.43
CA ALA A 2 -12.24 -19.45 5.78
C ALA A 2 -10.98 -18.57 5.87
N ASP A 3 -10.56 -18.01 4.73
CA ASP A 3 -9.38 -17.16 4.57
C ASP A 3 -9.54 -15.85 5.36
N SER A 4 -9.43 -15.94 6.68
CA SER A 4 -9.49 -14.77 7.55
C SER A 4 -8.22 -13.93 7.37
N PRO A 5 -8.34 -12.61 7.18
CA PRO A 5 -7.18 -11.74 7.11
C PRO A 5 -6.50 -11.65 8.49
N VAL A 6 -5.18 -11.53 8.51
CA VAL A 6 -4.36 -11.37 9.71
C VAL A 6 -4.77 -10.15 10.54
N CYS A 7 -5.18 -9.08 9.85
CA CYS A 7 -5.64 -7.83 10.46
C CYS A 7 -6.70 -7.18 9.56
N ASN A 8 -7.62 -6.42 10.16
CA ASN A 8 -8.61 -5.65 9.43
C ASN A 8 -7.94 -4.45 8.72
N MET A 9 -7.86 -4.53 7.39
CA MET A 9 -7.32 -3.48 6.51
C MET A 9 -8.41 -2.80 5.66
N ASN A 10 -9.69 -3.05 5.92
CA ASN A 10 -10.79 -2.56 5.08
C ASN A 10 -10.80 -1.03 4.98
N PHE A 11 -10.57 -0.33 6.09
CA PHE A 11 -10.48 1.13 6.10
C PHE A 11 -9.43 1.66 5.12
N TYR A 12 -8.24 1.05 5.14
CA TYR A 12 -7.14 1.41 4.25
C TYR A 12 -7.48 1.15 2.78
N TRP A 13 -8.15 0.03 2.48
CA TRP A 13 -8.63 -0.27 1.14
C TRP A 13 -9.65 0.75 0.62
N TYR A 14 -10.58 1.18 1.46
CA TYR A 14 -11.53 2.24 1.13
C TYR A 14 -10.83 3.59 0.90
N THR A 15 -9.88 3.97 1.76
CA THR A 15 -9.09 5.19 1.56
C THR A 15 -8.39 5.16 0.21
N ARG A 16 -7.71 4.07 -0.14
CA ARG A 16 -7.06 3.92 -1.46
C ARG A 16 -8.05 4.08 -2.61
N PHE A 17 -9.22 3.47 -2.50
CA PHE A 17 -10.25 3.54 -3.52
C PHE A 17 -10.71 4.99 -3.77
N VAL A 18 -10.90 5.79 -2.72
CA VAL A 18 -11.26 7.23 -2.83
C VAL A 18 -10.22 8.04 -3.62
N PHE A 19 -8.94 7.65 -3.57
CA PHE A 19 -7.87 8.30 -4.34
C PHE A 19 -7.69 7.72 -5.76
N GLY A 20 -8.64 6.91 -6.23
CA GLY A 20 -8.64 6.37 -7.59
C GLY A 20 -7.85 5.06 -7.76
N PHE A 21 -7.35 4.46 -6.68
CA PHE A 21 -6.71 3.15 -6.75
C PHE A 21 -7.76 2.05 -6.76
N TYR A 22 -7.94 1.41 -7.92
CA TYR A 22 -8.94 0.36 -8.08
C TYR A 22 -8.75 -0.79 -7.09
N HIS A 23 -9.82 -1.15 -6.38
CA HIS A 23 -9.89 -2.34 -5.54
C HIS A 23 -11.11 -3.18 -5.92
N GLU A 24 -10.91 -4.47 -6.12
CA GLU A 24 -11.98 -5.39 -6.49
C GLU A 24 -12.75 -5.81 -5.23
N PHE A 25 -13.76 -5.01 -4.86
CA PHE A 25 -14.70 -5.39 -3.78
C PHE A 25 -15.53 -6.62 -4.19
N GLN A 26 -15.94 -7.43 -3.21
CA GLN A 26 -16.85 -8.58 -3.41
C GLN A 26 -18.29 -8.10 -3.68
N THR A 27 -18.49 -7.36 -4.76
CA THR A 27 -19.76 -6.77 -5.19
C THR A 27 -20.20 -7.35 -6.54
N SER A 28 -21.41 -7.02 -6.97
CA SER A 28 -21.98 -7.44 -8.25
C SER A 28 -21.18 -6.88 -9.44
N LYS A 29 -21.21 -7.60 -10.58
CA LYS A 29 -20.53 -7.20 -11.83
C LYS A 29 -20.78 -5.73 -12.25
N PRO A 30 -22.00 -5.16 -12.22
CA PRO A 30 -22.22 -3.76 -12.60
C PRO A 30 -21.54 -2.77 -11.65
N VAL A 31 -21.56 -3.04 -10.34
CA VAL A 31 -20.90 -2.18 -9.33
C VAL A 31 -19.38 -2.18 -9.53
N ARG A 32 -18.80 -3.32 -9.93
CA ARG A 32 -17.36 -3.40 -10.27
C ARG A 32 -17.02 -2.56 -11.50
N TRP A 33 -17.88 -2.51 -12.51
CA TRP A 33 -17.70 -1.66 -13.67
C TRP A 33 -17.76 -0.18 -13.30
N LEU A 34 -18.75 0.23 -12.51
CA LEU A 34 -18.85 1.59 -11.99
C LEU A 34 -17.60 2.00 -11.21
N ALA A 35 -17.09 1.10 -10.35
CA ALA A 35 -15.86 1.34 -9.60
C ALA A 35 -14.64 1.55 -10.52
N LYS A 36 -14.52 0.79 -11.61
CA LYS A 36 -13.47 1.00 -12.63
C LYS A 36 -13.63 2.35 -13.33
N CYS A 37 -14.84 2.69 -13.76
CA CYS A 37 -15.13 3.97 -14.40
C CYS A 37 -14.79 5.16 -13.48
N TYR A 38 -15.12 5.06 -12.19
CA TYR A 38 -14.75 6.06 -11.18
C TYR A 38 -13.23 6.26 -11.08
N CYS A 39 -12.46 5.16 -10.99
CA CYS A 39 -10.99 5.23 -10.96
C CYS A 39 -10.43 5.84 -12.26
N CYS A 40 -10.99 5.51 -13.43
CA CYS A 40 -10.62 6.11 -14.70
C CYS A 40 -10.94 7.61 -14.75
N LEU A 41 -12.10 8.03 -14.22
CA LEU A 41 -12.50 9.43 -14.14
C LEU A 41 -11.57 10.25 -13.25
N ILE A 42 -11.13 9.70 -12.11
CA ILE A 42 -10.12 10.33 -11.25
C ILE A 42 -8.78 10.46 -11.99
N CYS A 43 -8.35 9.41 -12.67
CA CYS A 43 -7.11 9.47 -13.45
C CYS A 43 -7.18 10.52 -14.55
N ALA A 44 -8.31 10.58 -15.27
CA ALA A 44 -8.55 11.56 -16.33
C ALA A 44 -8.62 13.00 -15.78
N SER A 45 -9.28 13.22 -14.64
CA SER A 45 -9.36 14.54 -14.03
C SER A 45 -8.00 15.03 -13.59
N ILE A 46 -7.18 14.20 -12.95
CA ILE A 46 -5.81 14.55 -12.55
C ILE A 46 -4.94 14.86 -13.78
N SER A 47 -5.05 14.04 -14.83
CA SER A 47 -4.32 14.26 -16.09
C SER A 47 -4.75 15.56 -16.79
N PHE A 48 -6.04 15.87 -16.76
CA PHE A 48 -6.58 17.11 -17.31
C PHE A 48 -6.08 18.33 -16.52
N PHE A 49 -6.17 18.30 -15.18
CA PHE A 49 -5.65 19.37 -14.33
C PHE A 49 -4.16 19.62 -14.56
N TYR A 50 -3.40 18.56 -14.80
CA TYR A 50 -1.99 18.64 -15.12
C TYR A 50 -1.70 19.38 -16.43
N LEU A 51 -2.41 19.01 -17.51
CA LEU A 51 -2.20 19.58 -18.84
C LEU A 51 -2.56 21.06 -18.92
N TYR A 52 -3.53 21.50 -18.12
CA TYR A 52 -4.03 22.86 -18.12
C TYR A 52 -3.43 23.76 -17.04
N LEU A 53 -2.49 23.26 -16.23
CA LEU A 53 -1.84 24.09 -15.21
C LEU A 53 -0.84 25.05 -15.86
N PRO A 54 -1.06 26.38 -15.78
CA PRO A 54 -0.06 27.34 -16.24
C PRO A 54 1.16 27.26 -15.32
N SER A 55 2.27 26.75 -15.84
CA SER A 55 3.55 26.73 -15.15
C SER A 55 4.60 27.33 -16.07
N ASP A 56 5.21 28.43 -15.65
CA ASP A 56 6.21 29.14 -16.47
C ASP A 56 7.64 28.63 -16.21
N ALA A 57 7.85 27.85 -15.14
CA ALA A 57 9.16 27.34 -14.76
C ALA A 57 9.43 25.91 -15.29
N PHE A 58 10.50 25.76 -16.07
CA PHE A 58 10.92 24.49 -16.68
C PHE A 58 11.17 23.37 -15.65
N TYR A 59 11.80 23.68 -14.51
CA TYR A 59 12.03 22.71 -13.43
C TYR A 59 10.74 22.20 -12.82
N THR A 60 9.75 23.08 -12.65
CA THR A 60 8.44 22.75 -12.12
C THR A 60 7.71 21.77 -13.02
N LYS A 61 7.77 21.94 -14.35
CA LYS A 61 7.17 21.00 -15.32
C LYS A 61 7.80 19.60 -15.29
N LYS A 62 9.14 19.50 -15.21
CA LYS A 62 9.82 18.20 -15.15
C LYS A 62 9.48 17.43 -13.88
N PHE A 63 9.45 18.11 -12.74
CA PHE A 63 9.11 17.51 -11.46
C PHE A 63 7.66 17.00 -11.45
N LEU A 64 6.73 17.85 -11.88
CA LEU A 64 5.32 17.48 -12.03
C LEU A 64 5.17 16.26 -12.95
N PHE A 65 5.94 16.18 -14.04
CA PHE A 65 5.85 15.08 -15.00
C PHE A 65 6.29 13.76 -14.37
N LEU A 66 7.39 13.78 -13.62
CA LEU A 66 7.91 12.61 -12.92
C LEU A 66 6.89 12.08 -11.89
N VAL A 67 6.34 12.97 -11.06
CA VAL A 67 5.33 12.61 -10.05
C VAL A 67 4.05 12.06 -10.70
N SER A 68 3.64 12.63 -11.83
CA SER A 68 2.45 12.16 -12.56
C SER A 68 2.67 10.83 -13.25
N THR A 69 3.86 10.60 -13.80
CA THR A 69 4.24 9.30 -14.36
C THR A 69 4.22 8.23 -13.28
N GLU A 70 4.78 8.55 -12.10
CA GLU A 70 4.73 7.66 -10.93
C GLU A 70 3.29 7.35 -10.50
N TYR A 71 2.42 8.36 -10.44
CA TYR A 71 0.99 8.17 -10.15
C TYR A 71 0.31 7.24 -11.15
N PHE A 72 0.52 7.48 -12.45
CA PHE A 72 -0.05 6.67 -13.52
C PHE A 72 0.39 5.22 -13.42
N MET A 73 1.68 4.98 -13.13
CA MET A 73 2.21 3.64 -12.88
C MET A 73 1.49 2.95 -11.71
N TYR A 74 1.26 3.64 -10.58
CA TYR A 74 0.54 3.04 -9.46
C TYR A 74 -0.93 2.74 -9.75
N ILE A 75 -1.61 3.59 -10.53
CA ILE A 75 -2.98 3.30 -10.98
C ILE A 75 -3.00 2.08 -11.89
N LEU A 76 -2.11 2.02 -12.88
CA LEU A 76 -1.99 0.89 -13.79
C LEU A 76 -1.74 -0.40 -13.01
N ILE A 77 -0.82 -0.38 -12.06
CA ILE A 77 -0.56 -1.51 -11.15
C ILE A 77 -1.84 -1.88 -10.38
N SER A 78 -2.59 -0.91 -9.88
CA SER A 78 -3.84 -1.15 -9.15
C SER A 78 -4.93 -1.79 -10.03
N PHE A 79 -5.01 -1.42 -11.31
CA PHE A 79 -5.95 -2.01 -12.27
C PHE A 79 -5.52 -3.42 -12.70
N LEU A 80 -4.24 -3.60 -13.02
CA LEU A 80 -3.70 -4.86 -13.55
C LEU A 80 -3.61 -5.95 -12.47
N ASN A 81 -3.09 -5.63 -11.29
CA ASN A 81 -2.84 -6.63 -10.24
C ASN A 81 -4.06 -6.94 -9.37
N THR A 82 -5.25 -6.40 -9.71
CA THR A 82 -6.54 -6.61 -9.02
C THR A 82 -6.47 -6.64 -7.49
N ASN A 83 -5.49 -6.01 -6.83
CA ASN A 83 -5.20 -6.14 -5.39
C ASN A 83 -5.22 -7.56 -4.77
N LYS A 84 -5.43 -8.63 -5.54
CA LYS A 84 -5.56 -10.02 -5.09
C LYS A 84 -4.24 -10.51 -4.52
N HIS A 85 -3.15 -10.17 -5.19
CA HIS A 85 -1.78 -10.45 -4.72
C HIS A 85 -1.50 -9.77 -3.38
N LEU A 86 -1.93 -8.51 -3.24
CA LEU A 86 -1.75 -7.82 -1.97
C LEU A 86 -2.57 -8.50 -0.86
N LEU A 87 -3.82 -8.88 -1.14
CA LEU A 87 -4.68 -9.58 -0.20
C LEU A 87 -4.11 -10.94 0.24
N GLN A 88 -3.40 -11.64 -0.65
CA GLN A 88 -2.72 -12.90 -0.35
C GLN A 88 -1.65 -12.74 0.74
N TYR A 89 -0.90 -11.64 0.75
CA TYR A 89 0.07 -11.36 1.83
C TYR A 89 -0.60 -11.25 3.19
N TYR A 90 -1.81 -10.69 3.26
CA TYR A 90 -2.59 -10.54 4.49
C TYR A 90 -3.40 -11.78 4.88
N LYS A 91 -3.37 -12.87 4.12
CA LYS A 91 -4.03 -14.12 4.55
C LYS A 91 -3.34 -14.68 5.78
N LYS A 92 -4.12 -15.12 6.77
CA LYS A 92 -3.60 -15.77 7.97
C LYS A 92 -2.83 -17.04 7.62
N THR A 93 -1.67 -17.21 8.24
CA THR A 93 -0.86 -18.42 8.21
C THR A 93 -0.93 -19.03 9.60
N SER A 94 -1.71 -20.10 9.78
CA SER A 94 -1.89 -20.76 11.09
C SER A 94 -0.57 -21.24 11.72
N LEU A 95 0.45 -21.43 10.90
CA LEU A 95 1.77 -21.87 11.32
C LEU A 95 2.60 -20.75 11.98
N ILE A 96 2.35 -19.48 11.64
CA ILE A 96 3.15 -18.31 12.05
C ILE A 96 2.32 -17.31 12.88
N ASP A 97 1.06 -17.09 12.48
CA ASP A 97 0.21 -16.05 13.01
C ASP A 97 -0.55 -16.53 14.26
N ALA A 98 -0.18 -16.02 15.43
CA ALA A 98 -0.80 -16.37 16.72
C ALA A 98 -2.21 -15.74 16.87
N SER A 99 -2.29 -14.40 16.96
CA SER A 99 -3.56 -13.68 17.11
C SER A 99 -3.57 -12.37 16.32
N ALA A 100 -4.76 -11.82 16.05
CA ALA A 100 -4.89 -10.52 15.40
C ALA A 100 -4.36 -9.36 16.27
N SER A 101 -4.33 -9.52 17.60
CA SER A 101 -3.83 -8.50 18.52
C SER A 101 -2.32 -8.29 18.41
N THR A 102 -1.57 -9.33 18.00
CA THR A 102 -0.13 -9.25 17.75
C THR A 102 0.25 -8.20 16.70
N TYR A 103 -0.63 -7.97 15.72
CA TYR A 103 -0.42 -7.02 14.62
C TYR A 103 -0.97 -5.62 14.92
N ARG A 104 -1.59 -5.41 16.09
CA ARG A 104 -2.19 -4.12 16.46
C ARG A 104 -1.16 -3.00 16.54
N GLN A 105 -0.01 -3.27 17.18
CA GLN A 105 1.08 -2.29 17.33
C GLN A 105 1.59 -1.85 15.95
N MET A 106 1.87 -2.82 15.06
CA MET A 106 2.30 -2.58 13.68
C MET A 106 1.30 -1.67 12.95
N ARG A 107 0.00 -1.99 13.02
CA ARG A 107 -1.05 -1.17 12.39
C ARG A 107 -1.07 0.25 12.94
N LEU A 108 -0.99 0.41 14.25
CA LEU A 108 -0.96 1.74 14.89
C LEU A 108 0.25 2.55 14.47
N CYS A 109 1.44 1.94 14.41
CA CYS A 109 2.65 2.62 13.94
C CYS A 109 2.54 3.03 12.47
N LEU A 110 1.99 2.17 11.61
CA LEU A 110 1.80 2.47 10.18
C LEU A 110 0.79 3.59 9.94
N VAL A 111 -0.35 3.54 10.63
CA VAL A 111 -1.36 4.61 10.56
C VAL A 111 -0.78 5.90 11.14
N GLY A 112 -0.10 5.82 12.28
CA GLY A 112 0.59 6.97 12.89
C GLY A 112 1.62 7.59 11.96
N TYR A 113 2.43 6.78 11.27
CA TYR A 113 3.36 7.25 10.24
C TYR A 113 2.63 8.00 9.12
N LEU A 114 1.57 7.41 8.55
CA LEU A 114 0.78 8.08 7.51
C LEU A 114 0.18 9.40 8.00
N CYS A 115 -0.33 9.45 9.23
CA CYS A 115 -0.87 10.67 9.84
C CYS A 115 0.20 11.74 10.03
N ILE A 116 1.38 11.39 10.57
CA ILE A 116 2.49 12.33 10.77
C ILE A 116 2.94 12.90 9.42
N MET A 117 3.13 12.03 8.43
CA MET A 117 3.50 12.41 7.07
C MET A 117 2.47 13.34 6.43
N PHE A 118 1.17 13.07 6.64
CA PHE A 118 0.07 13.95 6.25
C PHE A 118 0.15 15.33 6.93
N PHE A 119 0.29 15.37 8.26
CA PHE A 119 0.32 16.63 9.01
C PHE A 119 1.54 17.49 8.67
N ILE A 120 2.72 16.90 8.51
CA ILE A 120 3.93 17.62 8.09
C ILE A 120 3.70 18.33 6.76
N ARG A 121 3.10 17.65 5.79
CA ARG A 121 2.81 18.23 4.48
C ARG A 121 1.66 19.23 4.51
N LEU A 122 0.64 18.98 5.32
CA LEU A 122 -0.46 19.90 5.52
C LEU A 122 0.03 21.22 6.13
N LEU A 123 0.93 21.17 7.11
CA LEU A 123 1.56 22.37 7.68
C LEU A 123 2.33 23.16 6.63
N GLY A 124 3.05 22.47 5.72
CA GLY A 124 3.72 23.11 4.60
C GLY A 124 2.75 23.86 3.69
N PHE A 125 1.61 23.25 3.36
CA PHE A 125 0.56 23.90 2.56
C PHE A 125 -0.12 25.06 3.31
N ILE A 126 -0.44 24.89 4.59
CA ILE A 126 -1.03 25.93 5.44
C ILE A 126 -0.09 27.14 5.53
N LYS A 127 1.23 26.92 5.63
CA LYS A 127 2.21 28.01 5.62
C LYS A 127 2.09 28.88 4.36
N VAL A 128 1.93 28.26 3.18
CA VAL A 128 1.72 28.98 1.91
C VAL A 128 0.41 29.77 1.92
N LEU A 129 -0.64 29.25 2.56
CA LEU A 129 -1.91 29.97 2.71
C LEU A 129 -1.83 31.15 3.70
N ILE A 130 -1.10 31.01 4.80
CA ILE A 130 -0.93 32.07 5.80
C ILE A 130 -0.07 33.20 5.23
N LEU A 131 1.02 32.86 4.53
CA LEU A 131 1.93 33.83 3.90
C LEU A 131 1.42 34.31 2.53
N ARG A 132 0.11 34.28 2.29
CA ARG A 132 -0.50 34.54 0.96
C ARG A 132 -0.02 35.85 0.30
N GLU A 133 0.33 36.87 1.07
CA GLU A 133 0.84 38.14 0.53
C GLU A 133 2.22 38.00 -0.15
N GLU A 134 2.99 36.97 0.20
CA GLU A 134 4.28 36.64 -0.40
C GLU A 134 4.16 35.73 -1.64
N TYR A 135 2.99 35.13 -1.88
CA TYR A 135 2.77 34.13 -2.92
C TYR A 135 1.71 34.57 -3.94
N ASN A 136 2.01 34.37 -5.22
CA ASN A 136 1.02 34.57 -6.28
C ASN A 136 -0.06 33.48 -6.25
N LEU A 137 -1.27 33.80 -6.75
CA LEU A 137 -2.38 32.83 -6.85
C LEU A 137 -1.97 31.53 -7.54
N GLN A 138 -1.17 31.61 -8.60
CA GLN A 138 -0.65 30.43 -9.31
C GLN A 138 0.23 29.55 -8.40
N GLN A 139 1.04 30.13 -7.52
CA GLN A 139 1.88 29.38 -6.58
C GLN A 139 1.06 28.69 -5.50
N ILE A 140 -0.06 29.30 -5.09
CA ILE A 140 -1.01 28.70 -4.14
C ILE A 140 -1.71 27.49 -4.78
N TYR A 141 -2.20 27.64 -6.02
CA TYR A 141 -2.79 26.52 -6.76
C TYR A 141 -1.79 25.40 -7.01
N PHE A 142 -0.56 25.74 -7.39
CA PHE A 142 0.51 24.76 -7.55
C PHE A 142 0.79 24.02 -6.24
N SER A 143 0.90 24.73 -5.12
CA SER A 143 1.18 24.12 -3.80
C SER A 143 0.05 23.21 -3.34
N PHE A 144 -1.21 23.56 -3.65
CA PHE A 144 -2.35 22.69 -3.38
C PHE A 144 -2.29 21.39 -4.19
N ILE A 145 -1.98 21.49 -5.48
CA ILE A 145 -1.86 20.32 -6.37
C ILE A 145 -0.68 19.44 -5.95
N ASP A 146 0.48 20.04 -5.62
CA ASP A 146 1.64 19.31 -5.09
C ASP A 146 1.27 18.52 -3.83
N PHE A 147 0.55 19.15 -2.90
CA PHE A 147 0.05 18.50 -1.69
C PHE A 147 -0.85 17.29 -2.01
N ILE A 148 -1.84 17.45 -2.89
CA ILE A 148 -2.75 16.36 -3.27
C ILE A 148 -1.98 15.22 -3.96
N MET A 149 -1.12 15.53 -4.93
CA MET A 149 -0.33 14.53 -5.66
C MET A 149 0.60 13.76 -4.72
N TRP A 150 1.24 14.46 -3.79
CA TRP A 150 2.09 13.82 -2.80
C TRP A 150 1.31 12.85 -1.90
N LEU A 151 0.11 13.23 -1.45
CA LEU A 151 -0.75 12.33 -0.67
C LEU A 151 -1.16 11.09 -1.44
N VAL A 152 -1.53 11.27 -2.71
CA VAL A 152 -1.92 10.18 -3.59
C VAL A 152 -0.75 9.21 -3.79
N VAL A 153 0.47 9.70 -4.02
CA VAL A 153 1.68 8.88 -4.15
C VAL A 153 2.02 8.17 -2.83
N LEU A 154 1.90 8.85 -1.68
CA LEU A 154 2.10 8.24 -0.37
C LEU A 154 1.13 7.04 -0.16
N ILE A 155 -0.14 7.23 -0.52
CA ILE A 155 -1.17 6.20 -0.44
C ILE A 155 -0.91 5.08 -1.44
N GLY A 156 -0.43 5.40 -2.65
CA GLY A 156 -0.01 4.42 -3.65
C GLY A 156 1.17 3.54 -3.22
N ARG A 157 2.15 4.12 -2.50
CA ARG A 157 3.36 3.44 -2.00
C ARG A 157 3.14 2.64 -0.72
N SER A 158 2.21 3.08 0.13
CA SER A 158 1.94 2.45 1.42
C SER A 158 1.64 0.93 1.40
N PRO A 159 1.08 0.29 0.35
CA PRO A 159 0.82 -1.14 0.38
C PRO A 159 2.09 -1.98 0.53
N LEU A 160 3.17 -1.57 -0.16
CA LEU A 160 4.49 -2.22 -0.07
C LEU A 160 5.06 -2.09 1.33
N LEU A 161 4.94 -0.89 1.91
CA LEU A 161 5.40 -0.61 3.27
C LEU A 161 4.65 -1.49 4.30
N PHE A 162 3.34 -1.68 4.12
CA PHE A 162 2.55 -2.54 4.99
C PHE A 162 2.89 -4.03 4.80
N VAL A 163 3.16 -4.49 3.57
CA VAL A 163 3.63 -5.86 3.31
C VAL A 163 4.99 -6.10 3.97
N PHE A 164 5.92 -5.16 3.85
CA PHE A 164 7.22 -5.24 4.51
C PHE A 164 7.10 -5.27 6.04
N ALA A 165 6.26 -4.40 6.61
CA ALA A 165 6.01 -4.39 8.04
C ALA A 165 5.37 -5.70 8.54
N LEU A 166 4.48 -6.31 7.74
CA LEU A 166 3.88 -7.61 8.03
C LEU A 166 4.92 -8.72 8.04
N LEU A 167 5.79 -8.77 7.02
CA LEU A 167 6.89 -9.73 6.94
C LEU A 167 7.84 -9.57 8.12
N TYR A 168 8.25 -8.33 8.42
CA TYR A 168 9.10 -8.02 9.57
C TYR A 168 8.48 -8.50 10.89
N THR A 169 7.17 -8.25 11.08
CA THR A 169 6.46 -8.69 12.29
C THR A 169 6.41 -10.22 12.38
N ARG A 170 6.16 -10.93 11.28
CA ARG A 170 6.19 -12.40 11.22
C ARG A 170 7.58 -12.97 11.57
N VAL A 171 8.65 -12.41 11.01
CA VAL A 171 10.03 -12.81 11.33
C VAL A 171 10.35 -12.54 12.80
N ARG A 172 9.94 -11.38 13.33
CA ARG A 172 10.12 -11.04 14.75
C ARG A 172 9.38 -12.02 15.66
N LEU A 173 8.15 -12.41 15.33
CA LEU A 173 7.39 -13.39 16.11
C LEU A 173 8.06 -14.76 16.10
N MET A 174 8.56 -15.18 14.95
CA MET A 174 9.32 -16.41 14.82
C MET A 174 10.56 -16.39 15.71
N ARG A 175 11.32 -15.28 15.70
CA ARG A 175 12.47 -15.07 16.57
C ARG A 175 12.10 -15.10 18.06
N GLN A 176 11.05 -14.37 18.47
CA GLN A 176 10.59 -14.38 19.87
C GLN A 176 10.12 -15.77 20.31
N THR A 177 9.51 -16.54 19.40
CA THR A 177 9.12 -17.92 19.67
C THR A 177 10.34 -18.84 19.82
N LEU A 178 11.48 -18.50 19.22
CA LEU A 178 12.76 -19.21 19.41
C LEU A 178 13.46 -18.77 20.70
N GLU A 179 13.47 -17.49 21.02
CA GLU A 179 14.16 -16.96 22.21
C GLU A 179 13.43 -17.33 23.52
N ASN A 180 12.09 -17.36 23.49
CA ASN A 180 11.29 -17.64 24.69
C ASN A 180 11.10 -19.14 24.96
N ASN A 181 11.37 -20.00 23.97
CA ASN A 181 11.31 -21.43 24.13
C ASN A 181 12.71 -21.96 23.87
N ASP A 182 13.43 -22.39 24.93
CA ASP A 182 14.66 -23.15 24.73
C ASP A 182 14.41 -24.27 23.71
N PHE A 183 15.45 -24.65 22.96
CA PHE A 183 15.46 -25.80 22.04
C PHE A 183 15.33 -27.13 22.80
N ASP A 184 14.53 -27.17 23.86
CA ASP A 184 14.29 -28.33 24.68
C ASP A 184 13.33 -29.24 23.92
N CYS A 185 13.92 -30.16 23.16
CA CYS A 185 13.25 -31.18 22.35
C CYS A 185 12.34 -32.14 23.15
N ARG A 186 12.20 -31.94 24.47
CA ARG A 186 11.40 -32.79 25.37
C ARG A 186 9.89 -32.62 25.21
N ILE A 187 9.39 -31.50 24.65
CA ILE A 187 7.95 -31.27 24.43
C ILE A 187 7.65 -31.30 22.93
N GLN A 188 7.45 -32.52 22.39
CA GLN A 188 7.30 -32.84 20.96
C GLN A 188 6.15 -32.14 20.17
N GLY A 189 5.38 -31.23 20.76
CA GLY A 189 4.14 -30.76 20.13
C GLY A 189 4.21 -29.44 19.36
N LYS A 190 5.00 -28.45 19.84
CA LYS A 190 4.80 -27.06 19.39
C LYS A 190 6.06 -26.28 19.01
N ASN A 191 7.24 -26.65 19.50
CA ASN A 191 8.47 -25.85 19.42
C ASN A 191 9.62 -26.62 18.76
N HIS A 192 9.32 -27.57 17.87
CA HIS A 192 10.33 -28.41 17.24
C HIS A 192 11.08 -27.64 16.13
N PRO A 193 12.41 -27.82 15.96
CA PRO A 193 13.21 -27.26 14.84
C PRO A 193 12.52 -27.39 13.46
N ARG A 194 11.94 -28.56 13.21
CA ARG A 194 11.13 -28.86 12.01
C ARG A 194 9.95 -27.90 11.77
N ARG A 195 9.28 -27.45 12.84
CA ARG A 195 8.18 -26.47 12.72
C ARG A 195 8.71 -25.09 12.32
N TYR A 196 9.91 -24.73 12.74
CA TYR A 196 10.57 -23.49 12.31
C TYR A 196 11.00 -23.56 10.85
N ILE A 197 11.55 -24.69 10.40
CA ILE A 197 11.83 -24.91 8.97
C ILE A 197 10.53 -24.73 8.16
N GLN A 198 9.42 -25.33 8.61
CA GLN A 198 8.11 -25.16 7.98
C GLN A 198 7.57 -23.72 8.02
N MET A 199 7.90 -22.92 9.04
CA MET A 199 7.55 -21.49 9.08
C MET A 199 8.35 -20.70 8.03
N TYR A 200 9.65 -20.98 7.89
CA TYR A 200 10.50 -20.34 6.88
C TYR A 200 10.07 -20.75 5.47
N GLU A 201 9.87 -22.04 5.21
CA GLU A 201 9.35 -22.58 3.95
C GLU A 201 8.01 -21.91 3.60
N ALA A 202 7.06 -21.85 4.54
CA ALA A 202 5.78 -21.21 4.29
C ALA A 202 5.86 -19.69 3.99
N ILE A 203 6.91 -18.99 4.44
CA ILE A 203 7.17 -17.59 4.06
C ILE A 203 7.73 -17.52 2.64
N ILE A 204 8.72 -18.37 2.34
CA ILE A 204 9.40 -18.43 1.03
C ILE A 204 8.40 -18.86 -0.05
N ASP A 205 7.65 -19.93 0.16
CA ASP A 205 6.63 -20.44 -0.77
C ASP A 205 5.57 -19.38 -1.09
N ARG A 206 5.18 -18.56 -0.10
CA ARG A 206 4.23 -17.45 -0.32
C ARG A 206 4.85 -16.28 -1.08
N LEU A 207 6.15 -16.04 -0.94
CA LEU A 207 6.85 -15.05 -1.75
C LEU A 207 7.01 -15.54 -3.19
N GLU A 208 7.31 -16.83 -3.38
CA GLU A 208 7.48 -17.45 -4.70
C GLU A 208 6.16 -17.59 -5.47
N ALA A 209 5.08 -18.04 -4.83
CA ALA A 209 3.76 -18.12 -5.45
C ALA A 209 3.24 -16.75 -5.93
N ASN A 210 3.68 -15.66 -5.29
CA ASN A 210 3.40 -14.31 -5.75
C ASN A 210 4.33 -13.85 -6.88
N ASN A 211 5.55 -14.38 -6.97
CA ASN A 211 6.51 -14.10 -8.05
C ASN A 211 6.15 -14.82 -9.36
N GLU A 212 5.57 -16.02 -9.31
CA GLU A 212 5.14 -16.73 -10.53
C GLU A 212 4.07 -15.95 -11.32
N THR A 213 3.18 -15.25 -10.62
CA THR A 213 2.20 -14.36 -11.27
C THR A 213 2.81 -13.11 -11.92
N VAL A 214 4.01 -12.69 -11.49
CA VAL A 214 4.77 -11.61 -12.14
C VAL A 214 5.59 -12.15 -13.32
N LYS A 215 6.10 -13.38 -13.23
CA LYS A 215 6.84 -14.04 -14.33
C LYS A 215 5.92 -14.45 -15.49
N LEU A 216 4.69 -14.88 -15.23
CA LEU A 216 3.76 -15.33 -16.27
C LEU A 216 3.13 -14.20 -17.11
N GLN A 217 3.27 -12.94 -16.71
CA GLN A 217 2.82 -11.80 -17.54
C GLN A 217 3.83 -11.37 -18.61
N VAL A 218 5.08 -11.87 -18.55
CA VAL A 218 6.11 -11.57 -19.57
C VAL A 218 6.10 -12.60 -20.71
N THR A 219 5.50 -13.78 -20.50
CA THR A 219 5.63 -14.91 -21.44
C THR A 219 4.38 -15.23 -22.27
N ASN A 220 3.26 -14.54 -22.09
CA ASN A 220 2.03 -14.79 -22.84
C ASN A 220 1.72 -13.70 -23.89
N THR A 221 2.71 -13.38 -24.72
CA THR A 221 2.50 -12.78 -26.04
C THR A 221 3.10 -13.70 -27.09
N HIS A 222 2.32 -14.71 -27.49
CA HIS A 222 2.49 -15.44 -28.74
C HIS A 222 1.11 -15.62 -29.36
#